data_AF-A0A1B6NV68-F1
#
_entry.id   AF-A0A1B6NV68-F1
#
_cell.length_a   1.000
_cell.length_b   1.000
_cell.length_c   1.000
_cell.angle_alpha   90.00
_cell.angle_beta   90.00
_cell.angle_gamma   90.00
#
_symmetry.space_group_name_H-M   'P 1'
#
loop_
_entity.id
_entity.type
_entity.pdbx_description
1 polymer ?
#
loop_
_entity_poly.entity_id
_entity_poly.type
_entity_poly.pdbx_seq_one_letter_code
_entity_poly.pdbx_strand_id
1 'polypeptide(L)'
;GKHAADLYLADKLTELAETNDHFTFVPVVEFACDEWKGRTGWVHHAVMADHADFANIQVYVAGRFEMAKVVRDDFTQRGLKVENLFGDAFAFI
;
A
#
# COMPACT_ATOMS: atom_id res chain seq x y z
N GLY A 1 -4.93 -6.11 5.09
CA GLY A 1 -5.68 -6.67 6.24
C GLY A 1 -4.86 -7.77 6.86
N LYS A 2 -5.28 -8.32 8.01
CA LYS A 2 -4.66 -9.57 8.48
C LYS A 2 -5.17 -10.74 7.65
N HIS A 3 -6.47 -10.77 7.38
CA HIS A 3 -7.13 -11.79 6.57
C HIS A 3 -7.90 -11.15 5.41
N ALA A 4 -8.32 -11.97 4.43
CA ALA A 4 -9.10 -11.52 3.29
C ALA A 4 -10.42 -10.84 3.69
N ALA A 5 -11.09 -11.35 4.73
CA ALA A 5 -12.32 -10.77 5.26
C ALA A 5 -12.17 -9.35 5.83
N ASP A 6 -10.94 -8.92 6.16
CA ASP A 6 -10.70 -7.54 6.64
C ASP A 6 -10.75 -6.51 5.50
N LEU A 7 -10.73 -6.95 4.24
CA LEU A 7 -10.78 -6.08 3.05
C LEU A 7 -12.23 -5.82 2.63
N TYR A 8 -12.97 -5.10 3.48
CA TYR A 8 -14.43 -4.94 3.41
C TYR A 8 -15.00 -4.28 2.14
N LEU A 9 -14.16 -3.64 1.30
CA LEU A 9 -14.55 -3.06 -0.01
C LEU A 9 -13.76 -3.67 -1.18
N ALA A 10 -13.15 -4.83 -1.00
CA ALA A 10 -12.29 -5.45 -2.02
C ALA A 10 -13.01 -5.61 -3.37
N ASP A 11 -14.25 -6.11 -3.37
CA ASP A 11 -15.01 -6.33 -4.60
C ASP A 11 -15.28 -5.01 -5.34
N LYS A 12 -15.69 -3.95 -4.63
CA LYS A 12 -15.94 -2.64 -5.24
C LYS A 12 -14.66 -1.99 -5.78
N LEU A 13 -13.54 -2.16 -5.10
CA LEU A 13 -12.25 -1.64 -5.57
C LEU A 13 -11.72 -2.46 -6.76
N THR A 14 -12.02 -3.76 -6.81
CA THR A 14 -11.70 -4.61 -7.95
C THR A 14 -12.51 -4.19 -9.18
N GLU A 15 -13.82 -4.00 -9.04
CA GLU A 15 -14.69 -3.48 -10.10
C GLU A 15 -14.23 -2.09 -10.58
N LEU A 16 -13.83 -1.22 -9.66
CA LEU A 16 -13.29 0.09 -10.01
C LEU A 16 -11.99 -0.03 -10.84
N ALA A 17 -11.12 -0.98 -10.52
CA ALA A 17 -9.89 -1.23 -11.29
C ALA A 17 -10.16 -1.84 -12.66
N GLU A 18 -11.18 -2.70 -12.79
CA GLU A 18 -11.59 -3.28 -14.08
C GLU A 18 -12.17 -2.23 -15.03
N THR A 19 -12.73 -1.15 -14.49
CA THR A 19 -13.41 -0.10 -15.28
C THR A 19 -12.58 1.17 -15.48
N ASN A 20 -11.37 1.26 -14.92
CA ASN A 20 -10.52 2.45 -14.98
C ASN A 20 -9.05 2.09 -15.23
N ASP A 21 -8.56 2.32 -16.46
CA ASP A 21 -7.20 1.96 -16.89
C ASP A 21 -6.06 2.60 -16.08
N HIS A 22 -6.34 3.71 -15.37
CA HIS A 22 -5.38 4.42 -14.54
C HIS A 22 -5.44 4.04 -13.05
N PHE A 23 -6.28 3.08 -12.68
CA PHE A 23 -6.44 2.62 -11.31
C PHE A 23 -6.15 1.13 -11.20
N THR A 24 -5.31 0.75 -10.25
CA THR A 24 -5.01 -0.65 -9.95
C THR A 24 -5.21 -0.89 -8.47
N PHE A 25 -6.02 -1.89 -8.13
CA PHE A 25 -6.21 -2.34 -6.76
C PHE A 25 -5.37 -3.58 -6.49
N VAL A 26 -4.40 -3.48 -5.58
CA VAL A 26 -3.54 -4.59 -5.17
C VAL A 26 -3.86 -4.96 -3.71
N PRO A 27 -4.72 -5.96 -3.46
CA PRO A 27 -5.04 -6.34 -2.11
C PRO A 27 -3.90 -7.17 -1.48
N VAL A 28 -3.57 -6.86 -0.24
CA VAL A 28 -2.52 -7.53 0.54
C VAL A 28 -3.05 -7.98 1.90
N VAL A 29 -2.79 -9.24 2.25
CA VAL A 29 -3.14 -9.83 3.56
C VAL A 29 -1.93 -10.43 4.24
N GLU A 30 -1.86 -10.39 5.57
CA GLU A 30 -0.75 -11.02 6.32
C GLU A 30 -0.89 -12.55 6.34
N PHE A 31 -2.11 -13.05 6.49
CA PHE A 31 -2.43 -14.47 6.61
C PHE A 31 -3.39 -14.88 5.49
N ALA A 32 -2.83 -15.45 4.43
CA ALA A 32 -3.56 -15.98 3.29
C ALA A 32 -4.25 -17.32 3.65
N CYS A 33 -5.47 -17.51 3.13
CA CYS A 33 -6.10 -18.83 3.06
C CYS A 33 -5.76 -19.50 1.71
N ASP A 34 -6.10 -20.77 1.55
CA ASP A 34 -5.78 -21.55 0.34
C ASP A 34 -6.43 -20.97 -0.93
N GLU A 35 -7.57 -20.29 -0.78
CA GLU A 35 -8.29 -19.64 -1.88
C GLU A 35 -7.78 -18.23 -2.21
N TRP A 36 -6.80 -17.72 -1.47
CA TRP A 36 -6.29 -16.36 -1.65
C TRP A 36 -5.50 -16.21 -2.95
N LYS A 37 -5.90 -15.22 -3.78
CA LYS A 37 -5.26 -14.92 -5.06
C LYS A 37 -4.51 -13.58 -5.10
N GLY A 38 -4.62 -12.77 -4.03
CA GLY A 38 -3.92 -11.49 -3.93
C GLY A 38 -2.50 -11.66 -3.39
N ARG A 39 -1.90 -10.57 -2.92
CA ARG A 39 -0.55 -10.61 -2.32
C ARG A 39 -0.61 -10.99 -0.85
N THR A 40 0.47 -11.60 -0.37
CA THR A 40 0.62 -12.01 1.01
C THR A 40 1.82 -11.30 1.64
N GLY A 41 1.66 -10.81 2.87
CA GLY A 41 2.69 -10.08 3.62
C GLY A 41 2.32 -8.62 3.87
N TRP A 42 3.31 -7.74 3.78
CA TRP A 42 3.18 -6.33 4.15
C TRP A 42 2.99 -5.44 2.92
N VAL A 43 2.13 -4.44 3.04
CA VAL A 43 1.77 -3.55 1.92
C VAL A 43 2.99 -2.81 1.35
N HIS A 44 3.87 -2.27 2.19
CA HIS A 44 5.06 -1.54 1.73
C HIS A 44 6.04 -2.45 0.95
N HIS A 45 6.18 -3.72 1.35
CA HIS A 45 6.96 -4.69 0.59
C HIS A 45 6.32 -5.00 -0.78
N ALA A 46 4.99 -5.12 -0.84
CA ALA A 46 4.28 -5.33 -2.10
C ALA A 46 4.52 -4.17 -3.08
N VAL A 47 4.42 -2.92 -2.61
CA VAL A 47 4.68 -1.72 -3.43
C VAL A 47 6.15 -1.68 -3.88
N MET A 48 7.09 -2.01 -3.00
CA MET A 48 8.51 -2.08 -3.34
C MET A 48 8.85 -3.20 -4.34
N ALA A 49 8.06 -4.27 -4.42
CA ALA A 49 8.24 -5.29 -5.44
C ALA A 49 7.79 -4.79 -6.83
N ASP A 50 6.83 -3.85 -6.87
CA ASP A 50 6.26 -3.31 -8.10
C ASP A 50 6.99 -2.08 -8.62
N HIS A 51 7.66 -1.35 -7.72
CA HIS A 51 8.36 -0.10 -8.02
C HIS A 51 9.79 -0.12 -7.48
N ALA A 52 10.75 0.02 -8.40
CA ALA A 52 12.18 0.09 -8.05
C ALA A 52 12.63 1.49 -7.62
N ASP A 53 11.98 2.55 -8.14
CA ASP A 53 12.33 3.95 -7.91
C ASP A 53 11.07 4.77 -7.58
N PHE A 54 11.17 5.59 -6.53
CA PHE A 54 10.09 6.42 -6.00
C PHE A 54 10.32 7.93 -6.20
N ALA A 55 11.42 8.33 -6.87
CA ALA A 55 11.78 9.74 -7.05
C ALA A 55 10.69 10.62 -7.68
N ASN A 56 9.82 10.01 -8.50
CA ASN A 56 8.73 10.67 -9.22
C ASN A 56 7.34 10.15 -8.82
N ILE A 57 7.22 9.55 -7.63
CA ILE A 57 5.96 9.02 -7.10
C ILE A 57 5.50 9.89 -5.93
N GLN A 58 4.19 10.12 -5.85
CA GLN A 58 3.54 10.64 -4.65
C GLN A 58 2.88 9.50 -3.89
N VAL A 59 3.10 9.46 -2.59
CA VAL A 59 2.62 8.39 -1.72
C VAL A 59 1.69 8.98 -0.66
N TYR A 60 0.50 8.39 -0.55
CA TYR A 60 -0.52 8.75 0.42
C TYR A 60 -0.73 7.56 1.36
N VAL A 61 -0.52 7.76 2.67
CA VAL A 61 -0.54 6.70 3.67
C VAL A 61 -1.54 7.02 4.79
N ALA A 62 -2.41 6.08 5.10
CA ALA A 62 -3.27 6.11 6.27
C ALA A 62 -3.20 4.77 7.02
N GLY A 63 -3.18 4.83 8.35
CA GLY A 63 -3.10 3.64 9.19
C GLY A 63 -2.38 3.91 10.52
N ARG A 64 -1.92 2.83 11.17
CA ARG A 64 -1.14 2.94 12.41
C ARG A 64 0.14 3.73 12.18
N PHE A 65 0.47 4.62 13.11
CA PHE A 65 1.63 5.52 12.97
C PHE A 65 2.95 4.76 12.85
N GLU A 66 3.07 3.64 13.58
CA GLU A 66 4.21 2.73 13.48
C GLU A 66 4.43 2.22 12.04
N MET A 67 3.34 1.88 11.34
CA MET A 67 3.40 1.41 9.95
C MET A 67 3.75 2.57 8.99
N ALA A 68 3.14 3.74 9.19
CA ALA A 68 3.44 4.92 8.38
C ALA A 68 4.91 5.34 8.49
N LYS A 69 5.50 5.23 9.69
CA LYS A 69 6.94 5.46 9.91
C LYS A 69 7.80 4.50 9.10
N VAL A 70 7.49 3.20 9.12
CA VAL A 70 8.22 2.19 8.33
C VAL A 70 8.11 2.47 6.84
N VAL A 71 6.91 2.81 6.34
CA VAL A 71 6.70 3.19 4.92
C VAL A 71 7.58 4.37 4.51
N ARG A 72 7.63 5.42 5.33
CA ARG A 72 8.49 6.58 5.09
C ARG A 72 9.95 6.14 4.94
N ASP A 73 10.45 5.41 5.93
CA ASP A 73 11.85 5.03 6.00
C ASP A 73 12.24 4.09 4.84
N ASP A 74 11.38 3.13 4.47
CA ASP A 74 11.63 2.20 3.35
C ASP A 74 11.58 2.89 1.98
N PHE A 75 10.58 3.76 1.77
CA PHE A 75 10.39 4.39 0.46
C PHE A 75 11.40 5.51 0.22
N THR A 76 11.80 6.25 1.25
CA THR A 76 12.85 7.29 1.14
C THR A 76 14.22 6.67 0.81
N GLN A 77 14.52 5.47 1.30
CA GLN A 77 15.71 4.70 0.88
C GLN A 77 15.69 4.33 -0.61
N ARG A 78 14.52 4.34 -1.25
CA ARG A 78 14.32 4.11 -2.69
C ARG A 78 14.02 5.38 -3.48
N GLY A 79 14.42 6.53 -2.95
CA GLY A 79 14.36 7.82 -3.66
C GLY A 79 13.06 8.61 -3.46
N LEU A 80 12.10 8.14 -2.67
CA LEU A 80 10.91 8.94 -2.37
C LEU A 80 11.32 10.24 -1.67
N LYS A 81 10.89 11.36 -2.24
CA LYS A 81 11.09 12.68 -1.63
C LYS A 81 10.10 12.90 -0.51
N VAL A 82 10.54 13.48 0.60
CA VAL A 82 9.67 13.72 1.76
C VAL A 82 8.52 14.66 1.40
N GLU A 83 8.73 15.64 0.52
CA GLU A 83 7.65 16.53 0.05
C GLU A 83 6.56 15.81 -0.78
N ASN A 84 6.83 14.59 -1.24
CA ASN A 84 5.90 13.73 -1.97
C ASN A 84 5.26 12.64 -1.11
N LEU A 85 5.50 12.66 0.21
CA LEU A 85 4.91 11.72 1.16
C LEU A 85 3.86 12.41 2.03
N PHE A 86 2.63 11.90 1.98
CA PHE A 86 1.47 12.48 2.64
C PHE A 86 0.79 11.45 3.55
N GLY A 87 0.26 11.90 4.67
CA GLY A 87 -0.47 11.04 5.61
C GLY A 87 -0.63 11.69 6.98
N ASP A 88 -1.75 11.40 7.64
CA ASP A 88 -2.10 12.02 8.93
C ASP A 88 -1.05 11.75 10.01
N ALA A 89 -0.39 10.60 9.94
CA ALA A 89 0.65 10.22 10.90
C ALA A 89 1.85 11.17 10.89
N PHE A 90 2.23 11.73 9.72
CA PHE A 90 3.45 12.54 9.57
C PHE A 90 3.33 13.95 10.18
N ALA A 91 2.13 14.36 10.58
CA ALA A 91 1.95 15.57 11.38
C ALA A 91 2.37 15.37 12.86
N PHE A 92 2.55 14.12 13.30
CA PHE A 92 2.77 13.76 14.71
C PHE A 92 4.05 12.95 14.96
N ILE A 93 4.82 12.60 13.92
CA ILE A 93 6.08 11.82 14.00
C ILE A 93 7.23 12.52 13.29
#